data_AF-A0A5N8X8D0-F1
#
_entry.id   AF-A0A5N8X8D0-F1
#
_cell.length_a   1.000
_cell.length_b   1.000
_cell.length_c   1.000
_cell.angle_alpha   90.00
_cell.angle_beta   90.00
_cell.angle_gamma   90.00
#
_symmetry.space_group_name_H-M   'P 1'
#
loop_
_entity.id
_entity.type
_entity.pdbx_description
1 polymer ?
#
loop_
_entity_poly.entity_id
_entity_poly.type
_entity_poly.pdbx_seq_one_letter_code
_entity_poly.pdbx_strand_id
1 'polypeptide(L)'
;MTPQQPAPIVPFVPVEPDADWETVRARVTDGLAATVPDAWSDHNPVDPGVTLAEVAAFGLADLHYRVAERHFDAWPLEVRGWEPDADRSWHATLPRGSLTAIAAALASSRPTSAAVLEPLIRACPSPSDAGALLSRPPWSAAFGASHRPAVIALMRARLVRQVAQEQAHIVAEAVAAQQGSADPVATRDARAAAELAGTLPLWDEEIVSLVRRERRRLTQEALVARLAEVRAATAATAPAVRAALAGDGLGPAEVRIAMAAGPRPPDTVPEDLEDPRGRTHIWPPHPIQSLTCEPVTAEDYARRARAHPGVRRAWAVPGRLEGVAWNGLPTGRLASVAVDPKAPAITLVVEPEDRHPTDRDEFLRAVLRTAVGPEAGTPCPDWRATVNDVAPRRVICDEVGAGLLAEQRVLVKGTLITGIGVDRAALVTEVRARISAYFAAGRPESRVPAAERPVDGPWPRIDQPTEGWIPGAPIRFTEVVEAIVADIAVRGVEDLRMKVEGGPEFVTLAHGSLPLAGNAVPKLADADCLRVRFALVTGCADA
;
A
#
# COMPACT_ATOMS: atom_id res chain seq x y z
N MET A 1 0.20 28.67 18.23
CA MET A 1 -0.66 27.53 18.64
C MET A 1 0.06 26.79 19.73
N THR A 2 -0.56 26.61 20.88
CA THR A 2 -0.05 25.74 21.96
C THR A 2 -0.03 24.30 21.41
N PRO A 3 1.06 23.53 21.54
CA PRO A 3 1.07 22.14 21.14
C PRO A 3 -0.02 21.39 21.93
N GLN A 4 -0.97 20.82 21.22
CA GLN A 4 -2.04 20.01 21.81
C GLN A 4 -1.36 18.76 22.39
N GLN A 5 -1.50 18.54 23.71
CA GLN A 5 -0.97 17.32 24.31
C GLN A 5 -1.68 16.11 23.69
N PRO A 6 -0.93 15.02 23.39
CA PRO A 6 -1.54 13.79 22.89
C PRO A 6 -2.56 13.28 23.90
N ALA A 7 -3.73 12.86 23.41
CA ALA A 7 -4.77 12.34 24.27
C ALA A 7 -4.30 11.01 24.90
N PRO A 8 -4.66 10.73 26.17
CA PRO A 8 -4.46 9.41 26.75
C PRO A 8 -5.19 8.34 25.97
N ILE A 9 -4.76 7.08 26.11
CA ILE A 9 -5.48 5.94 25.54
C ILE A 9 -6.86 5.84 26.20
N VAL A 10 -7.92 5.87 25.39
CA VAL A 10 -9.29 5.69 25.85
C VAL A 10 -9.90 4.46 25.19
N PRO A 11 -10.47 3.53 25.96
CA PRO A 11 -11.33 2.47 25.46
C PRO A 11 -12.39 3.02 24.51
N PHE A 12 -12.71 2.28 23.45
CA PHE A 12 -13.71 2.71 22.48
C PHE A 12 -14.60 1.55 22.06
N VAL A 13 -15.77 1.91 21.54
CA VAL A 13 -16.73 0.94 21.01
C VAL A 13 -16.46 0.79 19.51
N PRO A 14 -16.23 -0.44 18.99
CA PRO A 14 -16.10 -0.70 17.57
C PRO A 14 -17.29 -0.13 16.78
N VAL A 15 -17.02 0.53 15.66
CA VAL A 15 -18.04 1.13 14.78
C VAL A 15 -18.01 0.41 13.43
N GLU A 16 -19.18 0.15 12.83
CA GLU A 16 -19.29 -0.38 11.47
C GLU A 16 -18.76 0.62 10.42
N PRO A 17 -18.28 0.18 9.24
CA PRO A 17 -18.40 -1.16 8.64
C PRO A 17 -17.27 -2.14 8.97
N ASP A 18 -16.15 -1.68 9.51
CA ASP A 18 -14.94 -2.50 9.75
C ASP A 18 -14.91 -3.14 11.14
N ALA A 19 -16.07 -3.57 11.64
CA ALA A 19 -16.27 -4.04 13.01
C ALA A 19 -15.26 -5.14 13.43
N ASP A 20 -14.78 -5.94 12.48
CA ASP A 20 -13.80 -7.00 12.69
C ASP A 20 -12.40 -6.47 13.04
N TRP A 21 -11.92 -5.52 12.24
CA TRP A 21 -10.69 -4.78 12.47
C TRP A 21 -10.78 -3.95 13.75
N GLU A 22 -11.88 -3.21 13.88
CA GLU A 22 -12.19 -2.36 15.02
C GLU A 22 -12.26 -3.14 16.34
N THR A 23 -12.74 -4.39 16.30
CA THR A 23 -12.78 -5.28 17.47
C THR A 23 -11.39 -5.75 17.89
N VAL A 24 -10.50 -6.07 16.94
CA VAL A 24 -9.11 -6.44 17.26
C VAL A 24 -8.42 -5.25 17.91
N ARG A 25 -8.58 -4.07 17.32
CA ARG A 25 -8.02 -2.82 17.87
C ARG A 25 -8.58 -2.52 19.25
N ALA A 26 -9.90 -2.59 19.45
CA ALA A 26 -10.53 -2.33 20.75
C ALA A 26 -9.97 -3.24 21.85
N ARG A 27 -9.73 -4.53 21.56
CA ARG A 27 -9.12 -5.46 22.53
C ARG A 27 -7.67 -5.11 22.88
N VAL A 28 -6.89 -4.68 21.89
CA VAL A 28 -5.51 -4.21 22.14
C VAL A 28 -5.55 -2.94 22.98
N THR A 29 -6.43 -1.99 22.65
CA THR A 29 -6.62 -0.74 23.38
C THR A 29 -7.11 -0.97 24.81
N ASP A 30 -8.07 -1.87 25.04
CA ASP A 30 -8.56 -2.23 26.37
C ASP A 30 -7.46 -2.86 27.24
N GLY A 31 -6.65 -3.74 26.65
CA GLY A 31 -5.52 -4.35 27.34
C GLY A 31 -4.44 -3.34 27.71
N LEU A 32 -4.14 -2.39 26.81
CA LEU A 32 -3.20 -1.31 27.07
C LEU A 32 -3.74 -0.36 28.14
N ALA A 33 -4.97 0.13 28.01
CA ALA A 33 -5.61 1.02 28.98
C ALA A 33 -5.69 0.41 30.39
N ALA A 34 -5.80 -0.92 30.50
CA ALA A 34 -5.80 -1.62 31.79
C ALA A 34 -4.41 -1.76 32.44
N THR A 35 -3.32 -1.55 31.70
CA THR A 35 -1.95 -1.86 32.14
C THR A 35 -1.01 -0.65 32.19
N VAL A 36 -1.35 0.43 31.51
CA VAL A 36 -0.55 1.66 31.42
C VAL A 36 -1.09 2.76 32.34
N PRO A 37 -0.26 3.70 32.82
CA PRO A 37 -0.73 4.83 33.63
C PRO A 37 -1.76 5.71 32.88
N ASP A 38 -2.71 6.32 33.59
CA ASP A 38 -3.80 7.14 33.01
C ASP A 38 -3.35 8.34 32.15
N ALA A 39 -2.10 8.78 32.30
CA ALA A 39 -1.50 9.87 31.51
C ALA A 39 -0.69 9.37 30.31
N TRP A 40 -0.58 8.05 30.13
CA TRP A 40 0.18 7.44 29.05
C TRP A 40 -0.61 7.44 27.75
N SER A 41 0.09 7.77 26.67
CA SER A 41 -0.43 7.81 25.32
C SER A 41 0.47 6.93 24.45
N ASP A 42 -0.12 6.15 23.55
CA ASP A 42 0.56 5.41 22.50
C ASP A 42 0.82 6.26 21.25
N HIS A 43 0.43 7.54 21.27
CA HIS A 43 0.87 8.53 20.30
C HIS A 43 2.36 8.84 20.51
N ASN A 44 3.14 8.75 19.44
CA ASN A 44 4.52 9.21 19.46
C ASN A 44 4.51 10.75 19.62
N PRO A 45 5.18 11.34 20.63
CA PRO A 45 5.21 12.80 20.81
C PRO A 45 5.88 13.55 19.64
N VAL A 46 6.60 12.83 18.78
CA VAL A 46 7.21 13.34 17.54
C VAL A 46 6.30 13.09 16.32
N ASP A 47 5.34 12.15 16.40
CA ASP A 47 4.44 11.78 15.31
C ASP A 47 3.07 11.25 15.81
N PRO A 48 2.05 12.11 15.94
CA PRO A 48 0.80 11.73 16.60
C PRO A 48 -0.27 11.14 15.66
N GLY A 49 0.04 10.89 14.38
CA GLY A 49 -0.95 10.51 13.37
C GLY A 49 -1.54 9.10 13.48
N VAL A 50 -0.78 8.14 14.01
CA VAL A 50 -1.20 6.73 14.19
C VAL A 50 -0.56 6.15 15.44
N THR A 51 -1.29 5.33 16.19
CA THR A 51 -0.78 4.79 17.45
C THR A 51 -0.05 3.44 17.29
N LEU A 52 0.89 3.12 18.18
CA LEU A 52 1.56 1.80 18.16
C LEU A 52 0.58 0.63 18.31
N ALA A 53 -0.55 0.84 19.01
CA ALA A 53 -1.60 -0.15 19.16
C ALA A 53 -2.33 -0.43 17.84
N GLU A 54 -2.57 0.60 17.05
CA GLU A 54 -3.14 0.49 15.70
C GLU A 54 -2.23 -0.30 14.77
N VAL A 55 -0.92 -0.05 14.80
CA VAL A 55 0.05 -0.82 14.00
C VAL A 55 0.12 -2.27 14.42
N ALA A 56 0.15 -2.54 15.73
CA ALA A 56 0.18 -3.90 16.24
C ALA A 56 -1.06 -4.68 15.82
N ALA A 57 -2.25 -4.06 15.89
CA ALA A 57 -3.47 -4.65 15.37
C ALA A 57 -3.35 -4.95 13.87
N PHE A 58 -2.80 -4.02 13.07
CA PHE A 58 -2.73 -4.15 11.60
C PHE A 58 -1.76 -5.25 11.21
N GLY A 59 -0.58 -5.26 11.82
CA GLY A 59 0.41 -6.31 11.67
C GLY A 59 -0.17 -7.68 12.03
N LEU A 60 -0.98 -7.79 13.08
CA LEU A 60 -1.65 -9.05 13.42
C LEU A 60 -2.70 -9.46 12.38
N ALA A 61 -3.45 -8.51 11.82
CA ALA A 61 -4.44 -8.76 10.78
C ALA A 61 -3.80 -9.18 9.45
N ASP A 62 -2.75 -8.48 9.02
CA ASP A 62 -1.97 -8.78 7.81
C ASP A 62 -1.19 -10.09 7.96
N LEU A 63 -0.57 -10.34 9.11
CA LEU A 63 0.12 -11.59 9.39
C LEU A 63 -0.89 -12.76 9.44
N HIS A 64 -2.09 -12.57 10.00
CA HIS A 64 -3.15 -13.57 9.87
C HIS A 64 -3.54 -13.82 8.41
N TYR A 65 -3.64 -12.76 7.60
CA TYR A 65 -3.96 -12.86 6.17
C TYR A 65 -2.87 -13.59 5.36
N ARG A 66 -1.59 -13.32 5.64
CA ARG A 66 -0.43 -13.87 4.91
C ARG A 66 -0.01 -15.26 5.36
N VAL A 67 -0.06 -15.54 6.67
CA VAL A 67 0.37 -16.83 7.23
C VAL A 67 -0.78 -17.84 7.19
N ALA A 68 -2.03 -17.38 7.02
CA ALA A 68 -3.06 -18.21 6.43
C ALA A 68 -2.74 -18.39 4.94
N GLU A 69 -1.72 -19.19 4.62
CA GLU A 69 -1.48 -19.71 3.28
C GLU A 69 -2.71 -20.53 2.87
N ARG A 70 -3.68 -19.85 2.27
CA ARG A 70 -4.93 -20.45 1.79
C ARG A 70 -4.73 -20.92 0.36
N HIS A 71 -4.69 -22.23 0.17
CA HIS A 71 -4.74 -22.82 -1.15
C HIS A 71 -6.11 -22.55 -1.79
N PHE A 72 -6.15 -22.26 -3.10
CA PHE A 72 -7.40 -22.10 -3.88
C PHE A 72 -8.37 -23.27 -3.73
N ASP A 73 -7.84 -24.42 -3.33
CA ASP A 73 -8.50 -25.70 -3.10
C ASP A 73 -9.45 -25.67 -1.87
N ALA A 74 -9.24 -24.71 -0.94
CA ALA A 74 -10.09 -24.53 0.26
C ALA A 74 -11.32 -23.64 0.01
N TRP A 75 -11.31 -22.88 -1.09
CA TRP A 75 -12.35 -21.92 -1.49
C TRP A 75 -13.78 -22.49 -1.57
N PRO A 76 -14.04 -23.74 -2.03
CA PRO A 76 -15.40 -24.28 -2.11
C PRO A 76 -16.06 -24.53 -0.75
N LEU A 77 -15.28 -24.48 0.34
CA LEU A 77 -15.76 -24.65 1.72
C LEU A 77 -15.79 -23.34 2.49
N GLU A 78 -15.27 -22.25 1.92
CA GLU A 78 -15.24 -20.94 2.56
C GLU A 78 -16.50 -20.13 2.23
N VAL A 79 -17.25 -19.82 3.28
CA VAL A 79 -18.19 -18.70 3.25
C VAL A 79 -17.37 -17.44 3.47
N ARG A 80 -17.46 -16.54 2.51
CA ARG A 80 -16.81 -15.24 2.55
C ARG A 80 -17.37 -14.42 3.71
N GLY A 81 -16.53 -13.97 4.64
CA GLY A 81 -16.93 -13.19 5.83
C GLY A 81 -17.55 -11.82 5.53
N TRP A 82 -17.73 -11.46 4.25
CA TRP A 82 -18.39 -10.24 3.76
C TRP A 82 -19.68 -10.53 2.96
N GLU A 83 -20.04 -11.80 2.71
CA GLU A 83 -21.38 -12.13 2.20
C GLU A 83 -22.44 -11.72 3.25
N PRO A 84 -23.67 -11.35 2.87
CA PRO A 84 -24.74 -11.07 3.85
C PRO A 84 -24.93 -12.23 4.83
N ASP A 85 -25.32 -11.98 6.08
CA ASP A 85 -25.52 -13.04 7.09
C ASP A 85 -26.50 -14.14 6.64
N ALA A 86 -27.48 -13.81 5.80
CA ALA A 86 -28.41 -14.78 5.21
C ALA A 86 -27.76 -15.71 4.15
N ASP A 87 -26.65 -15.27 3.57
CA ASP A 87 -25.82 -16.03 2.62
C ASP A 87 -24.66 -16.75 3.32
N ARG A 88 -24.32 -16.33 4.55
CA ARG A 88 -23.44 -17.05 5.46
C ARG A 88 -24.20 -18.21 6.11
N SER A 89 -24.10 -19.39 5.52
CA SER A 89 -24.75 -20.57 6.09
C SER A 89 -24.26 -20.84 7.53
N TRP A 90 -25.17 -21.33 8.37
CA TRP A 90 -25.07 -21.55 9.83
C TRP A 90 -23.85 -22.39 10.28
N HIS A 91 -23.16 -23.07 9.38
CA HIS A 91 -21.96 -23.87 9.66
C HIS A 91 -20.64 -23.06 9.61
N ALA A 92 -20.65 -21.82 9.11
CA ALA A 92 -19.43 -21.10 8.75
C ALA A 92 -19.05 -19.92 9.67
N THR A 93 -19.92 -19.49 10.57
CA THR A 93 -19.61 -18.44 11.54
C THR A 93 -20.18 -18.79 12.89
N LEU A 94 -19.31 -19.28 13.79
CA LEU A 94 -19.65 -19.39 15.19
C LEU A 94 -19.74 -17.96 15.77
N PRO A 95 -20.78 -17.63 16.56
CA PRO A 95 -20.91 -16.32 17.18
C PRO A 95 -19.68 -15.98 18.01
N ARG A 96 -19.14 -14.78 17.81
CA ARG A 96 -17.97 -14.29 18.56
C ARG A 96 -18.33 -14.20 20.05
N GLY A 97 -17.45 -14.73 20.90
CA GLY A 97 -17.58 -14.67 22.38
C GLY A 97 -18.20 -15.91 23.04
N SER A 98 -18.91 -16.77 22.31
CA SER A 98 -19.58 -17.95 22.90
C SER A 98 -18.78 -19.26 22.81
N LEU A 99 -17.67 -19.27 22.08
CA LEU A 99 -16.89 -20.47 21.74
C LEU A 99 -16.31 -21.21 22.94
N THR A 100 -15.72 -20.49 23.89
CA THR A 100 -15.09 -21.09 25.07
C THR A 100 -16.12 -21.77 25.97
N ALA A 101 -17.28 -21.13 26.16
CA ALA A 101 -18.37 -21.68 26.97
C ALA A 101 -19.01 -22.92 26.30
N ILE A 102 -19.22 -22.87 24.98
CA ILE A 102 -19.73 -24.00 24.20
C ILE A 102 -18.74 -25.17 24.24
N ALA A 103 -17.45 -24.91 24.02
CA ALA A 103 -16.42 -25.95 24.05
C ALA A 103 -16.28 -26.61 25.43
N ALA A 104 -16.28 -25.82 26.51
CA ALA A 104 -16.21 -26.35 27.87
C ALA A 104 -17.43 -27.22 28.21
N ALA A 105 -18.64 -26.79 27.82
CA ALA A 105 -19.87 -27.56 28.05
C ALA A 105 -19.91 -28.88 27.24
N LEU A 106 -19.41 -28.87 26.01
CA LEU A 106 -19.33 -30.04 25.13
C LEU A 106 -18.21 -31.02 25.52
N ALA A 107 -17.17 -30.55 26.21
CA ALA A 107 -16.07 -31.38 26.72
C ALA A 107 -16.38 -32.04 28.08
N SER A 108 -17.51 -31.72 28.72
CA SER A 108 -17.87 -32.22 30.05
C SER A 108 -18.15 -33.74 30.07
N SER A 109 -17.97 -34.38 31.22
CA SER A 109 -18.22 -35.82 31.41
C SER A 109 -19.68 -36.11 31.79
N ARG A 110 -20.58 -36.00 30.80
CA ARG A 110 -22.03 -36.29 30.86
C ARG A 110 -22.84 -35.39 31.84
N PRO A 111 -24.08 -35.03 31.49
CA PRO A 111 -24.80 -35.40 30.28
C PRO A 111 -24.39 -34.57 29.04
N THR A 112 -23.87 -33.34 29.17
CA THR A 112 -23.76 -32.34 28.07
C THR A 112 -22.64 -32.54 27.06
N SER A 113 -22.04 -33.73 27.03
CA SER A 113 -20.91 -34.01 26.18
C SER A 113 -21.29 -34.09 24.70
N ALA A 114 -20.39 -33.68 23.82
CA ALA A 114 -20.57 -33.84 22.37
C ALA A 114 -20.86 -35.29 21.98
N ALA A 115 -20.22 -36.26 22.63
CA ALA A 115 -20.42 -37.69 22.36
C ALA A 115 -21.86 -38.17 22.63
N VAL A 116 -22.59 -37.53 23.55
CA VAL A 116 -24.01 -37.83 23.82
C VAL A 116 -24.93 -36.98 22.95
N LEU A 117 -24.58 -35.70 22.75
CA LEU A 117 -25.43 -34.74 22.07
C LEU A 117 -25.44 -34.92 20.54
N GLU A 118 -24.30 -35.25 19.94
CA GLU A 118 -24.13 -35.36 18.48
C GLU A 118 -25.09 -36.38 17.85
N PRO A 119 -25.22 -37.63 18.36
CA PRO A 119 -26.18 -38.59 17.80
C PRO A 119 -27.64 -38.13 17.92
N LEU A 120 -27.99 -37.42 19.02
CA LEU A 120 -29.35 -36.94 19.25
C LEU A 120 -29.72 -35.80 18.30
N ILE A 121 -28.82 -34.85 18.08
CA ILE A 121 -29.03 -33.76 17.12
C ILE A 121 -29.07 -34.29 15.68
N ARG A 122 -28.24 -35.29 15.36
CA ARG A 122 -28.25 -35.92 14.02
C ARG A 122 -29.57 -36.62 13.70
N ALA A 123 -30.25 -37.18 14.72
CA ALA A 123 -31.54 -37.83 14.57
C ALA A 123 -32.74 -36.87 14.47
N CYS A 124 -32.55 -35.57 14.75
CA CYS A 124 -33.61 -34.57 14.60
C CYS A 124 -33.97 -34.37 13.12
N PRO A 125 -35.27 -34.37 12.75
CA PRO A 125 -35.68 -34.23 11.36
C PRO A 125 -35.57 -32.78 10.85
N SER A 126 -35.47 -31.79 11.73
CA SER A 126 -35.31 -30.38 11.36
C SER A 126 -34.42 -29.60 12.34
N PRO A 127 -33.91 -28.41 11.94
CA PRO A 127 -33.26 -27.48 12.85
C PRO A 127 -34.14 -27.07 14.04
N SER A 128 -35.45 -26.91 13.83
CA SER A 128 -36.40 -26.57 14.89
C SER A 128 -36.51 -27.66 15.96
N ASP A 129 -36.47 -28.94 15.56
CA ASP A 129 -36.51 -30.06 16.51
C ASP A 129 -35.21 -30.16 17.32
N ALA A 130 -34.06 -29.88 16.70
CA ALA A 130 -32.79 -29.76 17.40
C ALA A 130 -32.79 -28.58 18.39
N GLY A 131 -33.42 -27.46 18.01
CA GLY A 131 -33.66 -26.32 18.91
C GLY A 131 -34.56 -26.68 20.09
N ALA A 132 -35.62 -27.45 19.86
CA ALA A 132 -36.53 -27.93 20.90
C ALA A 132 -35.84 -28.93 21.84
N LEU A 133 -34.99 -29.82 21.32
CA LEU A 133 -34.15 -30.72 22.09
C LEU A 133 -33.25 -29.94 23.04
N LEU A 134 -32.51 -28.95 22.53
CA LEU A 134 -31.62 -28.09 23.34
C LEU A 134 -32.35 -27.17 24.32
N SER A 135 -33.66 -27.00 24.16
CA SER A 135 -34.49 -26.20 25.07
C SER A 135 -34.97 -26.97 26.29
N ARG A 136 -34.66 -28.27 26.41
CA ARG A 136 -35.04 -29.12 27.55
C ARG A 136 -33.83 -29.49 28.43
N PRO A 137 -34.03 -29.80 29.72
CA PRO A 137 -32.97 -30.35 30.56
C PRO A 137 -32.44 -31.68 29.98
N PRO A 138 -31.13 -31.95 30.08
CA PRO A 138 -30.12 -31.15 30.77
C PRO A 138 -29.46 -30.04 29.90
N TRP A 139 -29.82 -29.91 28.62
CA TRP A 139 -29.20 -28.97 27.67
C TRP A 139 -29.56 -27.51 27.90
N SER A 140 -30.79 -27.24 28.32
CA SER A 140 -31.25 -25.87 28.57
C SER A 140 -30.49 -25.15 29.67
N ALA A 141 -29.89 -25.90 30.61
CA ALA A 141 -29.03 -25.37 31.66
C ALA A 141 -27.59 -25.12 31.21
N ALA A 142 -27.12 -25.87 30.20
CA ALA A 142 -25.76 -25.75 29.66
C ALA A 142 -25.65 -24.74 28.51
N PHE A 143 -26.70 -24.61 27.71
CA PHE A 143 -26.74 -23.76 26.52
C PHE A 143 -27.90 -22.76 26.58
N GLY A 144 -27.57 -21.50 26.84
CA GLY A 144 -28.49 -20.37 26.71
C GLY A 144 -29.06 -20.26 25.29
N ALA A 145 -30.20 -19.58 25.13
CA ALA A 145 -30.91 -19.50 23.85
C ALA A 145 -30.03 -18.98 22.70
N SER A 146 -29.14 -18.02 22.98
CA SER A 146 -28.17 -17.46 22.03
C SER A 146 -27.09 -18.46 21.57
N HIS A 147 -26.79 -19.51 22.36
CA HIS A 147 -25.74 -20.49 22.05
C HIS A 147 -26.26 -21.68 21.22
N ARG A 148 -27.57 -21.95 21.26
CA ARG A 148 -28.17 -23.17 20.68
C ARG A 148 -27.94 -23.30 19.17
N PRO A 149 -28.10 -22.26 18.34
CA PRO A 149 -27.84 -22.37 16.90
C PRO A 149 -26.41 -22.81 16.59
N ALA A 150 -25.43 -22.26 17.31
CA ALA A 150 -24.01 -22.60 17.15
C ALA A 150 -23.70 -24.04 17.59
N VAL A 151 -24.32 -24.51 18.67
CA VAL A 151 -24.18 -25.90 19.14
C VAL A 151 -24.78 -26.88 18.14
N ILE A 152 -25.97 -26.60 17.61
CA ILE A 152 -26.59 -27.39 16.54
C ILE A 152 -25.66 -27.45 15.34
N ALA A 153 -25.11 -26.30 14.95
CA ALA A 153 -24.19 -26.21 13.83
C ALA A 153 -22.97 -27.11 14.00
N LEU A 154 -22.32 -27.06 15.17
CA LEU A 154 -21.15 -27.87 15.48
C LEU A 154 -21.44 -29.37 15.45
N MET A 155 -22.59 -29.79 15.99
CA MET A 155 -22.96 -31.22 16.05
C MET A 155 -23.38 -31.78 14.68
N ARG A 156 -23.89 -30.92 13.77
CA ARG A 156 -24.19 -31.31 12.38
C ARG A 156 -22.98 -31.23 11.45
N ALA A 157 -22.01 -30.35 11.73
CA ALA A 157 -20.91 -30.04 10.82
C ALA A 157 -20.13 -31.26 10.32
N ARG A 158 -19.84 -32.23 11.20
CA ARG A 158 -19.13 -33.45 10.80
C ARG A 158 -19.93 -34.29 9.80
N LEU A 159 -21.24 -34.43 10.01
CA LEU A 159 -22.10 -35.18 9.09
C LEU A 159 -22.18 -34.49 7.72
N VAL A 160 -22.39 -33.17 7.70
CA VAL A 160 -22.43 -32.41 6.46
C VAL A 160 -21.11 -32.56 5.70
N ARG A 161 -19.96 -32.38 6.37
CA ARG A 161 -18.64 -32.55 5.74
C ARG A 161 -18.42 -33.97 5.21
N GLN A 162 -18.81 -34.97 5.99
CA GLN A 162 -18.70 -36.37 5.58
C GLN A 162 -19.54 -36.63 4.32
N VAL A 163 -20.81 -36.23 4.30
CA VAL A 163 -21.69 -36.36 3.12
C VAL A 163 -21.10 -35.58 1.93
N ALA A 164 -20.60 -34.38 2.16
CA ALA A 164 -20.00 -33.53 1.15
C ALA A 164 -18.71 -34.09 0.52
N GLN A 165 -18.06 -35.07 1.18
CA GLN A 165 -16.88 -35.79 0.70
C GLN A 165 -17.26 -37.14 0.08
N GLU A 166 -18.02 -37.95 0.81
CA GLU A 166 -18.37 -39.32 0.41
C GLU A 166 -19.41 -39.34 -0.72
N GLN A 167 -20.33 -38.38 -0.74
CA GLN A 167 -21.44 -38.28 -1.71
C GLN A 167 -21.23 -37.13 -2.72
N ALA A 168 -19.99 -36.67 -2.88
CA ALA A 168 -19.67 -35.56 -3.79
C ALA A 168 -20.14 -35.82 -5.23
N HIS A 169 -20.04 -37.06 -5.71
CA HIS A 169 -20.50 -37.47 -7.04
C HIS A 169 -22.02 -37.30 -7.21
N ILE A 170 -22.83 -37.67 -6.22
CA ILE A 170 -24.30 -37.51 -6.26
C ILE A 170 -24.69 -36.03 -6.32
N VAL A 171 -24.02 -35.20 -5.51
CA VAL A 171 -24.24 -33.74 -5.53
C VAL A 171 -23.84 -33.16 -6.88
N ALA A 172 -22.70 -33.58 -7.43
CA ALA A 172 -22.21 -33.15 -8.74
C ALA A 172 -23.20 -33.52 -9.87
N GLU A 173 -23.73 -34.75 -9.87
CA GLU A 173 -24.71 -35.22 -10.84
C GLU A 173 -26.01 -34.42 -10.78
N ALA A 174 -26.55 -34.19 -9.58
CA ALA A 174 -27.78 -33.40 -9.38
C ALA A 174 -27.60 -31.95 -9.85
N VAL A 175 -26.45 -31.34 -9.59
CA VAL A 175 -26.15 -29.97 -10.06
C VAL A 175 -25.95 -29.95 -11.58
N ALA A 176 -25.19 -30.89 -12.14
CA ALA A 176 -24.94 -31.00 -13.57
C ALA A 176 -26.23 -31.21 -14.37
N ALA A 177 -27.17 -32.02 -13.86
CA ALA A 177 -28.48 -32.24 -14.49
C ALA A 177 -29.28 -30.94 -14.69
N GLN A 178 -29.05 -29.92 -13.86
CA GLN A 178 -29.73 -28.63 -13.96
C GLN A 178 -28.99 -27.61 -14.83
N GLN A 179 -27.72 -27.83 -15.20
CA GLN A 179 -26.89 -26.83 -15.89
C GLN A 179 -27.43 -26.43 -17.27
N GLY A 180 -28.03 -27.36 -18.02
CA GLY A 180 -28.58 -27.11 -19.37
C GLY A 180 -29.91 -26.35 -19.40
N SER A 181 -30.49 -26.02 -18.26
CA SER A 181 -31.74 -25.27 -18.17
C SER A 181 -31.51 -23.76 -18.28
N ALA A 182 -32.40 -23.08 -19.00
CA ALA A 182 -32.42 -21.61 -19.12
C ALA A 182 -32.99 -20.89 -17.87
N ASP A 183 -33.37 -21.63 -16.82
CA ASP A 183 -33.98 -21.06 -15.63
C ASP A 183 -32.96 -20.29 -14.75
N PRO A 184 -33.44 -19.34 -13.92
CA PRO A 184 -32.59 -18.64 -12.96
C PRO A 184 -31.80 -19.59 -12.06
N VAL A 185 -30.59 -19.19 -11.67
CA VAL A 185 -29.69 -20.00 -10.79
C VAL A 185 -30.42 -20.46 -9.53
N ALA A 186 -31.16 -19.57 -8.86
CA ALA A 186 -31.91 -19.94 -7.65
C ALA A 186 -32.94 -21.05 -7.88
N THR A 187 -33.59 -21.06 -9.06
CA THR A 187 -34.55 -22.10 -9.44
C THR A 187 -33.86 -23.43 -9.74
N ARG A 188 -32.70 -23.38 -10.41
CA ARG A 188 -31.87 -24.56 -10.68
C ARG A 188 -31.34 -25.18 -9.38
N ASP A 189 -30.79 -24.35 -8.51
CA ASP A 189 -30.27 -24.77 -7.19
C ASP A 189 -31.40 -25.39 -6.35
N ALA A 190 -32.60 -24.81 -6.35
CA ALA A 190 -33.76 -25.38 -5.64
C ALA A 190 -34.19 -26.74 -6.18
N ARG A 191 -34.16 -26.96 -7.51
CA ARG A 191 -34.47 -28.27 -8.10
C ARG A 191 -33.41 -29.33 -7.77
N ALA A 192 -32.12 -28.98 -7.88
CA ALA A 192 -31.04 -29.88 -7.46
C ALA A 192 -31.16 -30.23 -5.97
N ALA A 193 -31.52 -29.26 -5.12
CA ALA A 193 -31.73 -29.53 -3.71
C ALA A 193 -32.93 -30.46 -3.45
N ALA A 194 -34.04 -30.27 -4.17
CA ALA A 194 -35.22 -31.13 -4.05
C ALA A 194 -34.93 -32.58 -4.48
N GLU A 195 -34.09 -32.79 -5.50
CA GLU A 195 -33.64 -34.12 -5.94
C GLU A 195 -32.78 -34.82 -4.87
N LEU A 196 -31.94 -34.06 -4.19
CA LEU A 196 -31.06 -34.57 -3.13
C LEU A 196 -31.78 -34.81 -1.79
N ALA A 197 -32.91 -34.14 -1.53
CA ALA A 197 -33.66 -34.22 -0.27
C ALA A 197 -34.11 -35.64 0.11
N GLY A 198 -34.41 -36.49 -0.89
CA GLY A 198 -34.77 -37.90 -0.65
C GLY A 198 -33.57 -38.84 -0.47
N THR A 199 -32.36 -38.38 -0.76
CA THR A 199 -31.17 -39.23 -0.92
C THR A 199 -30.12 -38.97 0.17
N LEU A 200 -29.99 -37.72 0.62
CA LEU A 200 -28.99 -37.33 1.61
C LEU A 200 -29.60 -37.24 3.01
N PRO A 201 -28.90 -37.69 4.07
CA PRO A 201 -29.37 -37.59 5.46
C PRO A 201 -29.16 -36.18 6.04
N LEU A 202 -29.55 -35.16 5.27
CA LEU A 202 -29.31 -33.75 5.53
C LEU A 202 -30.64 -32.97 5.56
N TRP A 203 -30.66 -31.86 6.28
CA TRP A 203 -31.77 -30.91 6.26
C TRP A 203 -31.80 -30.12 4.96
N ASP A 204 -32.96 -29.59 4.57
CA ASP A 204 -33.11 -28.85 3.31
C ASP A 204 -32.08 -27.70 3.17
N GLU A 205 -31.84 -26.95 4.25
CA GLU A 205 -30.86 -25.85 4.27
C GLU A 205 -29.41 -26.32 4.11
N GLU A 206 -29.09 -27.52 4.62
CA GLU A 206 -27.78 -28.18 4.44
C GLU A 206 -27.59 -28.58 2.98
N ILE A 207 -28.62 -29.16 2.37
CA ILE A 207 -28.61 -29.62 0.99
C ILE A 207 -28.47 -28.45 0.03
N VAL A 208 -29.24 -27.37 0.24
CA VAL A 208 -29.09 -26.12 -0.52
C VAL A 208 -27.67 -25.58 -0.41
N SER A 209 -27.04 -25.68 0.77
CA SER A 209 -25.65 -25.26 0.96
C SER A 209 -24.67 -26.13 0.17
N LEU A 210 -24.88 -27.46 0.09
CA LEU A 210 -24.05 -28.36 -0.71
C LEU A 210 -24.18 -28.11 -2.21
N VAL A 211 -25.40 -27.87 -2.70
CA VAL A 211 -25.68 -27.50 -4.09
C VAL A 211 -24.94 -26.20 -4.45
N ARG A 212 -25.04 -25.17 -3.60
CA ARG A 212 -24.32 -23.90 -3.80
C ARG A 212 -22.81 -24.10 -3.82
N ARG A 213 -22.28 -24.95 -2.95
CA ARG A 213 -20.84 -25.31 -2.92
C ARG A 213 -20.39 -25.93 -4.22
N GLU A 214 -21.14 -26.91 -4.72
CA GLU A 214 -20.80 -27.63 -5.94
C GLU A 214 -20.90 -26.72 -7.17
N ARG A 215 -21.91 -25.85 -7.22
CA ARG A 215 -22.01 -24.79 -8.23
C ARG A 215 -20.78 -23.87 -8.21
N ARG A 216 -20.34 -23.42 -7.03
CA ARG A 216 -19.13 -22.58 -6.88
C ARG A 216 -17.87 -23.28 -7.40
N ARG A 217 -17.73 -24.59 -7.16
CA ARG A 217 -16.63 -25.41 -7.71
C ARG A 217 -16.66 -25.40 -9.24
N LEU A 218 -17.82 -25.65 -9.85
CA LEU A 218 -17.98 -25.67 -11.31
C LEU A 218 -17.72 -24.29 -11.94
N THR A 219 -18.21 -23.22 -11.31
CA THR A 219 -17.91 -21.82 -11.70
C THR A 219 -16.40 -21.55 -11.68
N GLN A 220 -15.69 -22.03 -10.67
CA GLN A 220 -14.23 -21.88 -10.57
C GLN A 220 -13.52 -22.64 -11.70
N GLU A 221 -13.92 -23.87 -11.99
CA GLU A 221 -13.33 -24.67 -13.07
C GLU A 221 -13.53 -24.02 -14.44
N ALA A 222 -14.73 -23.51 -14.70
CA ALA A 222 -15.04 -22.75 -15.91
C ALA A 222 -14.16 -21.49 -16.02
N LEU A 223 -13.99 -20.74 -14.93
CA LEU A 223 -13.13 -19.57 -14.90
C LEU A 223 -11.65 -19.93 -15.17
N VAL A 224 -11.13 -20.97 -14.51
CA VAL A 224 -9.75 -21.41 -14.70
C VAL A 224 -9.51 -21.86 -16.13
N ALA A 225 -10.45 -22.60 -16.73
CA ALA A 225 -10.36 -23.03 -18.13
C ALA A 225 -10.30 -21.85 -19.11
N ARG A 226 -10.99 -20.74 -18.80
CA ARG A 226 -11.02 -19.53 -19.65
C ARG A 226 -10.09 -18.40 -19.20
N LEU A 227 -9.26 -18.61 -18.19
CA LEU A 227 -8.46 -17.52 -17.60
C LEU A 227 -7.52 -16.87 -18.62
N ALA A 228 -6.96 -17.67 -19.55
CA ALA A 228 -6.14 -17.14 -20.64
C ALA A 228 -6.92 -16.24 -21.60
N GLU A 229 -8.15 -16.62 -21.97
CA GLU A 229 -9.04 -15.81 -22.80
C GLU A 229 -9.44 -14.51 -22.11
N VAL A 230 -9.76 -14.58 -20.81
CA VAL A 230 -10.08 -13.40 -19.98
C VAL A 230 -8.89 -12.45 -19.91
N ARG A 231 -7.68 -12.97 -19.69
CA ARG A 231 -6.44 -12.16 -19.62
C ARG A 231 -6.02 -11.59 -20.97
N ALA A 232 -6.43 -12.20 -22.08
CA ALA A 232 -6.19 -11.70 -23.42
C ALA A 232 -7.36 -10.86 -23.96
N ALA A 233 -8.44 -10.68 -23.17
CA ALA A 233 -9.62 -9.97 -23.62
C ALA A 233 -9.30 -8.49 -23.91
N THR A 234 -9.80 -8.01 -25.04
CA THR A 234 -9.76 -6.60 -25.45
C THR A 234 -11.16 -6.02 -25.38
N ALA A 235 -11.32 -4.71 -25.56
CA ALA A 235 -12.64 -4.09 -25.64
C ALA A 235 -13.53 -4.75 -26.72
N ALA A 236 -12.94 -5.21 -27.84
CA ALA A 236 -13.66 -5.87 -28.93
C ALA A 236 -14.05 -7.32 -28.60
N THR A 237 -13.22 -8.07 -27.88
CA THR A 237 -13.47 -9.49 -27.56
C THR A 237 -14.18 -9.71 -26.23
N ALA A 238 -14.20 -8.71 -25.35
CA ALA A 238 -14.82 -8.79 -24.03
C ALA A 238 -16.31 -9.22 -24.05
N PRO A 239 -17.17 -8.76 -24.99
CA PRO A 239 -18.55 -9.24 -25.06
C PRO A 239 -18.66 -10.73 -25.34
N ALA A 240 -17.79 -11.26 -26.23
CA ALA A 240 -17.77 -12.68 -26.56
C ALA A 240 -17.27 -13.53 -25.37
N VAL A 241 -16.23 -13.08 -24.66
CA VAL A 241 -15.74 -13.76 -23.46
C VAL A 241 -16.80 -13.76 -22.35
N ARG A 242 -17.52 -12.65 -22.16
CA ARG A 242 -18.66 -12.58 -21.20
C ARG A 242 -19.77 -13.56 -21.57
N ALA A 243 -20.15 -13.65 -22.85
CA ALA A 243 -21.17 -14.58 -23.32
C ALA A 243 -20.73 -16.03 -23.13
N ALA A 244 -19.45 -16.33 -23.34
CA ALA A 244 -18.91 -17.67 -23.17
C ALA A 244 -18.84 -18.09 -21.69
N LEU A 245 -18.42 -17.20 -20.80
CA LEU A 245 -18.49 -17.42 -19.34
C LEU A 245 -19.94 -17.61 -18.86
N ALA A 246 -20.89 -16.84 -19.38
CA ALA A 246 -22.30 -17.04 -19.07
C ALA A 246 -22.82 -18.39 -19.62
N GLY A 247 -22.36 -18.80 -20.80
CA GLY A 247 -22.63 -20.13 -21.39
C GLY A 247 -22.10 -21.28 -20.54
N ASP A 248 -20.98 -21.08 -19.84
CA ASP A 248 -20.43 -22.03 -18.88
C ASP A 248 -21.15 -22.00 -17.51
N GLY A 249 -22.23 -21.23 -17.38
CA GLY A 249 -23.11 -21.23 -16.23
C GLY A 249 -22.83 -20.15 -15.19
N LEU A 250 -21.89 -19.22 -15.43
CA LEU A 250 -21.61 -18.11 -14.52
C LEU A 250 -22.76 -17.10 -14.48
N GLY A 251 -23.16 -16.70 -13.28
CA GLY A 251 -24.12 -15.61 -13.09
C GLY A 251 -23.54 -14.23 -13.45
N PRO A 252 -24.37 -13.20 -13.65
CA PRO A 252 -23.91 -11.86 -14.06
C PRO A 252 -22.87 -11.22 -13.11
N ALA A 253 -22.97 -11.47 -11.80
CA ALA A 253 -22.00 -11.00 -10.82
C ALA A 253 -20.66 -11.77 -10.92
N GLU A 254 -20.72 -13.08 -11.12
CA GLU A 254 -19.55 -13.96 -11.28
C GLU A 254 -18.79 -13.63 -12.58
N VAL A 255 -19.51 -13.41 -13.69
CA VAL A 255 -18.93 -12.93 -14.97
C VAL A 255 -18.21 -11.60 -14.78
N ARG A 256 -18.78 -10.66 -14.01
CA ARG A 256 -18.16 -9.36 -13.75
C ARG A 256 -16.84 -9.50 -12.97
N ILE A 257 -16.82 -10.35 -11.95
CA ILE A 257 -15.62 -10.65 -11.16
C ILE A 257 -14.57 -11.35 -12.02
N ALA A 258 -14.97 -12.34 -12.82
CA ALA A 258 -14.08 -13.04 -13.74
C ALA A 258 -13.40 -12.07 -14.72
N MET A 259 -14.19 -11.22 -15.38
CA MET A 259 -13.67 -10.23 -16.34
C MET A 259 -12.76 -9.18 -15.70
N ALA A 260 -12.76 -9.05 -14.38
CA ALA A 260 -11.85 -8.15 -13.69
C ALA A 260 -10.38 -8.60 -13.72
N ALA A 261 -10.11 -9.89 -14.00
CA ALA A 261 -8.75 -10.41 -14.16
C ALA A 261 -8.12 -10.08 -15.53
N GLY A 262 -8.90 -9.48 -16.44
CA GLY A 262 -8.44 -9.05 -17.75
C GLY A 262 -7.69 -7.70 -17.71
N PRO A 263 -7.06 -7.30 -18.83
CA PRO A 263 -6.40 -6.01 -18.95
C PRO A 263 -7.38 -4.86 -18.72
N ARG A 264 -6.94 -3.84 -17.99
CA ARG A 264 -7.73 -2.62 -17.76
C ARG A 264 -7.31 -1.52 -18.72
N PRO A 265 -8.25 -0.66 -19.14
CA PRO A 265 -7.92 0.61 -19.77
C PRO A 265 -6.83 1.35 -18.97
N PRO A 266 -5.85 1.99 -19.62
CA PRO A 266 -4.75 2.69 -18.94
C PRO A 266 -5.20 3.80 -17.97
N ASP A 267 -6.40 4.32 -18.19
CA ASP A 267 -7.06 5.38 -17.43
C ASP A 267 -8.00 4.86 -16.34
N THR A 268 -8.10 3.54 -16.16
CA THR A 268 -8.90 2.97 -15.06
C THR A 268 -8.31 3.42 -13.73
N VAL A 269 -9.15 3.95 -12.85
CA VAL A 269 -8.76 4.35 -11.49
C VAL A 269 -9.32 3.36 -10.46
N PRO A 270 -8.75 3.27 -9.25
CA PRO A 270 -9.31 2.43 -8.18
C PRO A 270 -10.80 2.66 -7.94
N GLU A 271 -11.25 3.91 -7.98
CA GLU A 271 -12.61 4.35 -7.74
C GLU A 271 -13.60 3.85 -8.80
N ASP A 272 -13.16 3.52 -10.02
CA ASP A 272 -14.02 2.91 -11.06
C ASP A 272 -14.49 1.50 -10.65
N LEU A 273 -13.79 0.89 -9.70
CA LEU A 273 -14.07 -0.44 -9.16
C LEU A 273 -14.70 -0.37 -7.78
N GLU A 274 -15.16 0.81 -7.34
CA GLU A 274 -15.73 1.07 -6.02
C GLU A 274 -17.09 1.74 -6.11
N ASP A 275 -17.92 1.53 -5.08
CA ASP A 275 -19.16 2.28 -4.93
C ASP A 275 -18.89 3.69 -4.36
N PRO A 276 -19.90 4.58 -4.32
CA PRO A 276 -19.73 5.94 -3.75
C PRO A 276 -19.33 6.00 -2.27
N ARG A 277 -19.27 4.86 -1.56
CA ARG A 277 -18.81 4.72 -0.18
C ARG A 277 -17.43 4.04 -0.10
N GLY A 278 -16.70 3.92 -1.21
CA GLY A 278 -15.38 3.28 -1.28
C GLY A 278 -15.41 1.75 -1.19
N ARG A 279 -16.58 1.10 -1.27
CA ARG A 279 -16.67 -0.36 -1.19
C ARG A 279 -16.37 -0.98 -2.54
N THR A 280 -15.39 -1.87 -2.59
CA THR A 280 -15.04 -2.54 -3.85
C THR A 280 -16.20 -3.35 -4.44
N HIS A 281 -16.41 -3.17 -5.74
CA HIS A 281 -17.34 -3.95 -6.55
C HIS A 281 -16.81 -5.34 -6.93
N ILE A 282 -15.51 -5.60 -6.72
CA ILE A 282 -14.82 -6.82 -7.13
C ILE A 282 -14.01 -7.36 -5.96
N TRP A 283 -14.24 -8.62 -5.57
CA TRP A 283 -13.51 -9.25 -4.48
C TRP A 283 -12.86 -10.60 -4.88
N PRO A 284 -11.54 -10.79 -4.65
CA PRO A 284 -10.62 -9.88 -3.95
C PRO A 284 -10.38 -8.56 -4.71
N PRO A 285 -10.00 -7.47 -4.01
CA PRO A 285 -9.76 -6.18 -4.65
C PRO A 285 -8.79 -6.32 -5.83
N HIS A 286 -9.05 -5.59 -6.90
CA HIS A 286 -8.18 -5.64 -8.08
C HIS A 286 -6.76 -5.17 -7.71
N PRO A 287 -5.69 -5.65 -8.40
CA PRO A 287 -4.33 -5.13 -8.17
C PRO A 287 -4.24 -3.62 -8.21
N ILE A 288 -5.06 -2.94 -9.02
CA ILE A 288 -5.15 -1.47 -8.99
C ILE A 288 -5.54 -0.96 -7.60
N GLN A 289 -6.60 -1.48 -6.99
CA GLN A 289 -7.08 -1.06 -5.66
C GLN A 289 -6.12 -1.46 -4.52
N SER A 290 -5.36 -2.55 -4.70
CA SER A 290 -4.46 -3.07 -3.65
C SER A 290 -3.02 -2.59 -3.76
N LEU A 291 -2.55 -2.18 -4.95
CA LEU A 291 -1.17 -1.73 -5.20
C LEU A 291 -1.07 -0.20 -5.36
N THR A 292 -2.17 0.52 -5.65
CA THR A 292 -2.22 1.98 -5.50
C THR A 292 -2.52 2.35 -4.05
N CYS A 293 -1.65 1.94 -3.13
CA CYS A 293 -1.81 2.26 -1.71
C CYS A 293 -1.36 3.69 -1.40
N GLU A 294 -1.78 4.17 -0.22
CA GLU A 294 -1.19 5.33 0.47
C GLU A 294 0.36 5.23 0.50
N PRO A 295 1.10 6.35 0.60
CA PRO A 295 2.55 6.36 0.59
C PRO A 295 3.07 5.41 1.66
N VAL A 296 3.96 4.49 1.29
CA VAL A 296 4.65 3.58 2.21
C VAL A 296 6.16 3.71 2.10
N THR A 297 6.64 4.47 1.11
CA THR A 297 8.06 4.73 0.89
C THR A 297 8.36 6.23 0.86
N ALA A 298 9.63 6.57 1.05
CA ALA A 298 10.11 7.94 0.92
C ALA A 298 9.78 8.54 -0.46
N GLU A 299 9.92 7.76 -1.54
CA GLU A 299 9.61 8.21 -2.90
C GLU A 299 8.11 8.48 -3.10
N ASP A 300 7.24 7.80 -2.37
CA ASP A 300 5.80 8.04 -2.44
C ASP A 300 5.42 9.42 -1.91
N TYR A 301 6.06 9.88 -0.82
CA TYR A 301 5.88 11.25 -0.34
C TYR A 301 6.39 12.28 -1.34
N ALA A 302 7.53 12.02 -1.99
CA ALA A 302 8.05 12.88 -3.04
C ALA A 302 7.08 12.93 -4.23
N ARG A 303 6.50 11.78 -4.62
CA ARG A 303 5.47 11.67 -5.66
C ARG A 303 4.23 12.49 -5.32
N ARG A 304 3.74 12.42 -4.09
CA ARG A 304 2.59 13.24 -3.66
C ARG A 304 2.93 14.71 -3.56
N ALA A 305 4.13 15.08 -3.12
CA ALA A 305 4.55 16.48 -3.15
C ALA A 305 4.49 17.07 -4.57
N ARG A 306 4.82 16.27 -5.60
CA ARG A 306 4.68 16.67 -7.02
C ARG A 306 3.22 16.85 -7.49
N ALA A 307 2.23 16.36 -6.74
CA ALA A 307 0.82 16.65 -7.01
C ALA A 307 0.42 18.09 -6.72
N HIS A 308 1.25 18.82 -5.97
CA HIS A 308 1.01 20.23 -5.73
C HIS A 308 1.35 21.03 -7.00
N PRO A 309 0.44 21.87 -7.54
CA PRO A 309 0.61 22.53 -8.84
C PRO A 309 1.79 23.50 -8.92
N GLY A 310 2.29 23.97 -7.78
CA GLY A 310 3.47 24.82 -7.70
C GLY A 310 4.82 24.08 -7.60
N VAL A 311 4.83 22.74 -7.68
CA VAL A 311 6.03 21.91 -7.53
C VAL A 311 6.48 21.38 -8.89
N ARG A 312 7.71 21.71 -9.29
CA ARG A 312 8.34 21.23 -10.52
C ARG A 312 9.00 19.88 -10.36
N ARG A 313 9.78 19.72 -9.27
CA ARG A 313 10.45 18.47 -8.87
C ARG A 313 10.42 18.35 -7.36
N ALA A 314 10.38 17.13 -6.84
CA ALA A 314 10.51 16.89 -5.41
C ALA A 314 11.24 15.58 -5.17
N TRP A 315 12.10 15.56 -4.15
CA TRP A 315 12.87 14.39 -3.72
C TRP A 315 12.64 14.15 -2.24
N ALA A 316 12.68 12.89 -1.82
CA ALA A 316 12.77 12.54 -0.42
C ALA A 316 14.22 12.25 -0.03
N VAL A 317 14.75 13.03 0.90
CA VAL A 317 16.12 12.90 1.41
C VAL A 317 16.05 12.34 2.83
N PRO A 318 16.85 11.32 3.16
CA PRO A 318 16.87 10.77 4.51
C PRO A 318 17.41 11.77 5.53
N GLY A 319 16.79 11.77 6.70
CA GLY A 319 17.11 12.63 7.82
C GLY A 319 16.39 13.98 7.77
N ARG A 320 16.51 14.70 8.90
CA ARG A 320 16.02 16.07 9.06
C ARG A 320 17.09 17.06 8.61
N LEU A 321 16.80 17.86 7.59
CA LEU A 321 17.72 18.92 7.16
C LEU A 321 17.73 20.10 8.15
N GLU A 322 18.85 20.80 8.22
CA GLU A 322 19.00 21.96 9.10
C GLU A 322 17.91 23.01 8.82
N GLY A 323 17.24 23.47 9.88
CA GLY A 323 16.16 24.45 9.77
C GLY A 323 14.80 23.88 9.35
N VAL A 324 14.68 22.58 9.07
CA VAL A 324 13.41 21.93 8.70
C VAL A 324 12.85 21.17 9.90
N ALA A 325 11.60 21.46 10.29
CA ALA A 325 10.87 20.65 11.27
C ALA A 325 9.94 19.63 10.60
N TRP A 326 9.52 18.65 11.38
CA TRP A 326 8.60 17.56 11.01
C TRP A 326 7.20 17.99 10.53
N ASN A 327 6.83 19.26 10.72
CA ASN A 327 5.57 19.84 10.22
C ASN A 327 5.83 20.93 9.15
N GLY A 328 7.05 20.96 8.60
CA GLY A 328 7.49 21.95 7.63
C GLY A 328 7.68 23.37 8.17
N LEU A 329 7.59 23.57 9.49
CA LEU A 329 7.97 24.86 10.08
C LEU A 329 9.49 25.00 10.19
N PRO A 330 10.00 26.25 10.17
CA PRO A 330 11.36 26.53 10.62
C PRO A 330 11.54 26.04 12.06
N THR A 331 12.64 25.33 12.35
CA THR A 331 12.93 24.77 13.68
C THR A 331 12.90 25.83 14.79
N GLY A 332 13.25 27.09 14.49
CA GLY A 332 13.20 28.21 15.43
C GLY A 332 11.80 28.66 15.88
N ARG A 333 10.72 28.14 15.29
CA ARG A 333 9.33 28.46 15.67
C ARG A 333 8.67 27.41 16.58
N LEU A 334 9.34 26.29 16.86
CA LEU A 334 8.82 25.24 17.74
C LEU A 334 9.60 25.25 19.06
N ALA A 335 9.06 25.95 20.06
CA ALA A 335 9.70 26.12 21.37
C ALA A 335 9.77 24.83 22.22
N SER A 336 9.14 23.73 21.82
CA SER A 336 8.88 22.58 22.70
C SER A 336 9.24 21.20 22.11
N VAL A 337 9.83 21.12 20.92
CA VAL A 337 10.19 19.83 20.31
C VAL A 337 11.71 19.75 20.23
N ALA A 338 12.31 18.91 21.07
CA ALA A 338 13.73 18.61 20.98
C ALA A 338 14.04 18.07 19.57
N VAL A 339 14.93 18.74 18.86
CA VAL A 339 15.41 18.29 17.55
C VAL A 339 16.40 17.17 17.80
N ASP A 340 16.04 15.92 17.47
CA ASP A 340 17.00 14.82 17.42
C ASP A 340 17.55 14.68 15.98
N PRO A 341 18.80 15.08 15.71
CA PRO A 341 19.41 14.94 14.39
C PRO A 341 19.67 13.48 13.99
N LYS A 342 19.52 12.51 14.90
CA LYS A 342 19.57 11.08 14.63
C LYS A 342 18.19 10.46 14.45
N ALA A 343 17.10 11.23 14.56
CA ALA A 343 15.77 10.73 14.31
C ALA A 343 15.67 10.22 12.86
N PRO A 344 15.03 9.06 12.63
CA PRO A 344 14.73 8.56 11.29
C PRO A 344 13.63 9.42 10.67
N ALA A 345 14.03 10.57 10.13
CA ALA A 345 13.16 11.53 9.47
C ALA A 345 13.31 11.51 7.95
N ILE A 346 12.36 12.13 7.26
CA ILE A 346 12.35 12.34 5.82
C ILE A 346 12.19 13.83 5.57
N THR A 347 13.09 14.41 4.78
CA THR A 347 12.90 15.78 4.30
C THR A 347 12.53 15.75 2.82
N LEU A 348 11.36 16.31 2.50
CA LEU A 348 10.96 16.58 1.13
C LEU A 348 11.69 17.84 0.65
N VAL A 349 12.65 17.65 -0.25
CA VAL A 349 13.32 18.75 -0.94
C VAL A 349 12.49 19.10 -2.16
N VAL A 350 11.99 20.32 -2.21
CA VAL A 350 11.02 20.77 -3.19
C VAL A 350 11.66 21.82 -4.08
N GLU A 351 11.59 21.59 -5.38
CA GLU A 351 11.86 22.62 -6.37
C GLU A 351 10.55 23.24 -6.85
N PRO A 352 10.30 24.52 -6.55
CA PRO A 352 9.09 25.19 -6.98
C PRO A 352 9.15 25.59 -8.47
N GLU A 353 7.98 25.72 -9.10
CA GLU A 353 7.86 26.32 -10.44
C GLU A 353 8.31 27.79 -10.44
N ASP A 354 7.87 28.55 -9.43
CA ASP A 354 8.43 29.87 -9.13
C ASP A 354 9.64 29.72 -8.21
N ARG A 355 10.84 30.04 -8.70
CA ARG A 355 12.10 29.91 -7.93
C ARG A 355 12.08 30.62 -6.58
N HIS A 356 11.26 31.66 -6.44
CA HIS A 356 11.16 32.46 -5.22
C HIS A 356 9.70 32.66 -4.82
N PRO A 357 9.03 31.63 -4.27
CA PRO A 357 7.63 31.74 -3.87
C PRO A 357 7.46 32.88 -2.86
N THR A 358 6.47 33.74 -3.11
CA THR A 358 6.20 34.97 -2.35
C THR A 358 6.06 34.72 -0.84
N ASP A 359 5.38 33.63 -0.47
CA ASP A 359 5.34 33.13 0.91
C ASP A 359 5.89 31.70 0.94
N ARG A 360 7.18 31.61 1.25
CA ARG A 360 7.91 30.34 1.37
C ARG A 360 7.28 29.39 2.39
N ASP A 361 6.86 29.90 3.55
CA ASP A 361 6.39 29.05 4.65
C ASP A 361 5.00 28.50 4.34
N GLU A 362 4.12 29.33 3.76
CA GLU A 362 2.80 28.91 3.30
C GLU A 362 2.91 27.88 2.17
N PHE A 363 3.79 28.12 1.19
CA PHE A 363 4.06 27.19 0.10
C PHE A 363 4.50 25.82 0.60
N LEU A 364 5.53 25.76 1.45
CA LEU A 364 6.04 24.48 1.98
C LEU A 364 4.99 23.75 2.82
N ARG A 365 4.14 24.48 3.55
CA ARG A 365 3.00 23.89 4.27
C ARG A 365 1.91 23.37 3.35
N ALA A 366 1.65 24.02 2.23
CA ALA A 366 0.71 23.55 1.23
C ALA A 366 1.22 22.25 0.58
N VAL A 367 2.50 22.21 0.21
CA VAL A 367 3.16 21.01 -0.33
C VAL A 367 3.10 19.85 0.66
N LEU A 368 3.40 20.08 1.94
CA LEU A 368 3.27 19.03 2.95
C LEU A 368 1.83 18.55 3.12
N ARG A 369 0.85 19.45 3.10
CA ARG A 369 -0.57 19.06 3.14
C ARG A 369 -0.96 18.19 1.94
N THR A 370 -0.38 18.44 0.77
CA THR A 370 -0.55 17.56 -0.40
C THR A 370 0.14 16.20 -0.20
N ALA A 371 1.33 16.20 0.39
CA ALA A 371 2.15 14.99 0.55
C ALA A 371 1.62 14.04 1.64
N VAL A 372 1.30 14.57 2.82
CA VAL A 372 0.97 13.81 4.03
C VAL A 372 -0.41 14.14 4.62
N GLY A 373 -1.16 15.04 3.98
CA GLY A 373 -2.54 15.36 4.37
C GLY A 373 -2.71 16.39 5.47
N PRO A 374 -3.93 16.47 6.04
CA PRO A 374 -4.29 17.49 7.02
C PRO A 374 -3.44 17.41 8.31
N GLU A 375 -2.84 16.25 8.58
CA GLU A 375 -1.89 16.02 9.67
C GLU A 375 -0.72 17.02 9.69
N ALA A 376 -0.30 17.53 8.53
CA ALA A 376 0.74 18.56 8.45
C ALA A 376 0.37 19.86 9.23
N GLY A 377 -0.91 20.18 9.32
CA GLY A 377 -1.43 21.36 10.03
C GLY A 377 -2.01 21.06 11.42
N THR A 378 -2.41 19.81 11.67
CA THR A 378 -2.99 19.34 12.93
C THR A 378 -2.33 18.03 13.30
N PRO A 379 -1.24 18.07 14.09
CA PRO A 379 -0.42 16.89 14.35
C PRO A 379 -1.13 15.74 15.06
N CYS A 380 -2.18 16.06 15.82
CA CYS A 380 -2.97 15.12 16.59
C CYS A 380 -4.43 15.18 16.12
N PRO A 381 -4.75 14.87 14.85
CA PRO A 381 -6.14 14.89 14.43
C PRO A 381 -6.86 13.77 15.18
N ASP A 382 -8.05 14.07 15.71
CA ASP A 382 -8.93 13.01 16.16
C ASP A 382 -9.42 12.28 14.91
N TRP A 383 -8.72 11.21 14.55
CA TRP A 383 -9.04 10.43 13.37
C TRP A 383 -10.49 9.92 13.39
N ARG A 384 -11.17 9.89 14.55
CA ARG A 384 -12.59 9.53 14.66
C ARG A 384 -13.54 10.64 14.21
N ALA A 385 -13.15 11.91 14.36
CA ALA A 385 -13.96 13.07 14.02
C ALA A 385 -13.68 13.59 12.59
N THR A 386 -12.52 13.24 12.02
CA THR A 386 -12.03 13.76 10.74
C THR A 386 -11.64 12.66 9.75
N VAL A 387 -12.38 11.55 9.72
CA VAL A 387 -12.23 10.56 8.63
C VAL A 387 -12.72 11.19 7.32
N ASN A 388 -11.80 11.71 6.54
CA ASN A 388 -11.97 11.78 5.09
C ASN A 388 -11.17 10.63 4.50
N ASP A 389 -11.86 9.58 4.04
CA ASP A 389 -11.24 8.36 3.49
C ASP A 389 -10.34 8.63 2.28
N VAL A 390 -10.45 9.81 1.67
CA VAL A 390 -9.72 10.22 0.47
C VAL A 390 -8.52 11.13 0.79
N ALA A 391 -8.34 11.53 2.05
CA ALA A 391 -7.25 12.42 2.41
C ALA A 391 -5.94 11.64 2.60
N PRO A 392 -4.82 12.10 1.99
CA PRO A 392 -3.52 11.46 2.13
C PRO A 392 -3.09 11.40 3.60
N ARG A 393 -2.33 10.37 4.02
CA ARG A 393 -1.87 10.22 5.41
C ARG A 393 -0.37 10.03 5.52
N ARG A 394 0.17 10.36 6.69
CA ARG A 394 1.53 10.03 7.09
C ARG A 394 1.58 8.58 7.59
N VAL A 395 2.64 7.87 7.25
CA VAL A 395 2.90 6.52 7.78
C VAL A 395 3.36 6.63 9.22
N ILE A 396 3.07 5.59 10.01
CA ILE A 396 3.43 5.55 11.42
C ILE A 396 4.94 5.75 11.60
N CYS A 397 5.29 6.63 12.54
CA CYS A 397 6.65 6.97 12.92
C CYS A 397 7.45 7.71 11.85
N ASP A 398 6.84 8.06 10.72
CA ASP A 398 7.53 8.84 9.69
C ASP A 398 7.51 10.31 10.04
N GLU A 399 8.69 10.85 10.26
CA GLU A 399 8.83 12.27 10.48
C GLU A 399 9.06 13.01 9.17
N VAL A 400 8.02 13.60 8.57
CA VAL A 400 8.11 14.22 7.22
C VAL A 400 8.12 15.75 7.26
N GLY A 401 9.27 16.35 7.00
CA GLY A 401 9.43 17.80 6.80
C GLY A 401 9.51 18.19 5.32
N ALA A 402 9.47 19.49 5.03
CA ALA A 402 9.71 20.01 3.67
C ALA A 402 10.63 21.23 3.69
N GLY A 403 11.49 21.33 2.67
CA GLY A 403 12.40 22.43 2.46
C GLY A 403 12.57 22.74 0.97
N LEU A 404 13.02 23.95 0.65
CA LEU A 404 13.31 24.32 -0.73
C LEU A 404 14.65 23.74 -1.18
N LEU A 405 14.72 23.41 -2.47
CA LEU A 405 15.96 23.15 -3.19
C LEU A 405 16.88 24.38 -3.10
N ALA A 406 18.10 24.17 -2.62
CA ALA A 406 19.13 25.19 -2.56
C ALA A 406 20.10 25.07 -3.75
N GLU A 407 20.71 26.19 -4.13
CA GLU A 407 21.84 26.19 -5.07
C GLU A 407 23.14 26.38 -4.28
N GLN A 408 24.09 25.46 -4.43
CA GLN A 408 25.44 25.63 -3.92
C GLN A 408 26.37 26.08 -5.06
N ARG A 409 26.94 27.27 -4.91
CA ARG A 409 27.89 27.82 -5.87
C ARG A 409 29.23 27.09 -5.76
N VAL A 410 29.69 26.52 -6.87
CA VAL A 410 30.88 25.68 -6.96
C VAL A 410 31.97 26.44 -7.72
N LEU A 411 33.12 26.59 -7.07
CA LEU A 411 34.33 27.13 -7.66
C LEU A 411 35.16 25.99 -8.23
N VAL A 412 35.46 26.06 -9.53
CA VAL A 412 36.30 25.08 -10.24
C VAL A 412 37.62 25.75 -10.62
N LYS A 413 38.73 25.23 -10.10
CA LYS A 413 40.08 25.72 -10.32
C LYS A 413 40.90 24.65 -11.00
N GLY A 414 41.69 25.02 -12.01
CA GLY A 414 42.55 24.07 -12.72
C GLY A 414 43.28 24.73 -13.87
N THR A 415 44.15 23.96 -14.52
CA THR A 415 44.92 24.41 -15.69
C THR A 415 44.51 23.58 -16.91
N LEU A 416 43.94 24.23 -17.91
CA LEU A 416 43.59 23.66 -19.21
C LEU A 416 44.82 23.57 -20.09
N ILE A 417 45.11 22.38 -20.62
CA ILE A 417 46.21 22.13 -21.54
C ILE A 417 45.67 22.19 -22.97
N THR A 418 46.22 23.05 -23.81
CA THR A 418 45.74 23.26 -25.18
C THR A 418 46.88 23.41 -26.19
N GLY A 419 46.58 23.35 -27.49
CA GLY A 419 47.53 23.64 -28.57
C GLY A 419 47.84 25.14 -28.70
N ILE A 420 48.95 25.47 -29.35
CA ILE A 420 49.32 26.86 -29.64
C ILE A 420 48.30 27.48 -30.59
N GLY A 421 47.93 28.74 -30.35
CA GLY A 421 47.04 29.52 -31.23
C GLY A 421 45.57 29.58 -30.79
N VAL A 422 45.20 28.89 -29.71
CA VAL A 422 43.84 28.97 -29.14
C VAL A 422 43.66 30.27 -28.34
N ASP A 423 42.54 30.96 -28.57
CA ASP A 423 42.13 32.11 -27.76
C ASP A 423 41.78 31.64 -26.34
N ARG A 424 42.54 32.14 -25.37
CA ARG A 424 42.42 31.76 -23.96
C ARG A 424 41.06 32.17 -23.36
N ALA A 425 40.56 33.36 -23.69
CA ALA A 425 39.34 33.88 -23.10
C ALA A 425 38.11 33.15 -23.66
N ALA A 426 38.10 32.92 -24.97
CA ALA A 426 37.06 32.13 -25.63
C ALA A 426 37.03 30.69 -25.08
N LEU A 427 38.19 30.03 -24.98
CA LEU A 427 38.29 28.66 -24.44
C LEU A 427 37.79 28.56 -23.00
N VAL A 428 38.21 29.47 -22.11
CA VAL A 428 37.75 29.47 -20.72
C VAL A 428 36.23 29.67 -20.67
N THR A 429 35.68 30.55 -21.49
CA THR A 429 34.23 30.79 -21.57
C THR A 429 33.48 29.55 -22.02
N GLU A 430 33.95 28.88 -23.08
CA GLU A 430 33.32 27.65 -23.61
C GLU A 430 33.37 26.50 -22.59
N VAL A 431 34.55 26.27 -21.98
CA VAL A 431 34.71 25.23 -20.95
C VAL A 431 33.82 25.51 -19.74
N ARG A 432 33.72 26.76 -19.28
CA ARG A 432 32.79 27.14 -18.20
C ARG A 432 31.34 26.90 -18.59
N ALA A 433 30.95 27.25 -19.81
CA ALA A 433 29.60 26.99 -20.31
C ALA A 433 29.28 25.50 -20.32
N ARG A 434 30.23 24.64 -20.70
CA ARG A 434 30.09 23.17 -20.65
C ARG A 434 29.95 22.64 -19.23
N ILE A 435 30.78 23.09 -18.28
CA ILE A 435 30.64 22.73 -16.86
C ILE A 435 29.28 23.18 -16.33
N SER A 436 28.84 24.40 -16.66
CA SER A 436 27.53 24.90 -16.24
C SER A 436 26.39 24.08 -16.84
N ALA A 437 26.49 23.69 -18.11
CA ALA A 437 25.51 22.83 -18.77
C ALA A 437 25.47 21.43 -18.13
N TYR A 438 26.63 20.88 -17.77
CA TYR A 438 26.73 19.62 -17.03
C TYR A 438 26.01 19.70 -15.67
N PHE A 439 26.28 20.74 -14.88
CA PHE A 439 25.60 20.95 -13.59
C PHE A 439 24.09 21.14 -13.74
N ALA A 440 23.65 21.86 -14.78
CA ALA A 440 22.23 22.06 -15.06
C ALA A 440 21.52 20.77 -15.50
N ALA A 441 22.18 19.95 -16.34
CA ALA A 441 21.58 18.74 -16.91
C ALA A 441 21.56 17.54 -15.94
N GLY A 442 22.37 17.55 -14.89
CA GLY A 442 22.47 16.42 -13.97
C GLY A 442 23.33 15.28 -14.51
N ARG A 443 23.59 14.29 -13.65
CA ARG A 443 24.41 13.11 -13.95
C ARG A 443 23.63 12.17 -14.89
N PRO A 444 24.26 11.50 -15.88
CA PRO A 444 23.55 10.63 -16.83
C PRO A 444 22.74 9.51 -16.16
N GLU A 445 23.25 8.93 -15.07
CA GLU A 445 22.57 7.91 -14.27
C GLU A 445 21.28 8.42 -13.59
N SER A 446 21.15 9.74 -13.40
CA SER A 446 19.95 10.38 -12.86
C SER A 446 18.85 10.57 -13.90
N ARG A 447 19.12 10.30 -15.19
CA ARG A 447 18.20 10.53 -16.31
C ARG A 447 17.42 9.29 -16.75
N VAL A 448 17.60 8.17 -16.05
CA VAL A 448 16.91 6.91 -16.40
C VAL A 448 15.42 7.05 -16.04
N PRO A 449 14.49 6.92 -17.00
CA PRO A 449 13.07 6.93 -16.70
C PRO A 449 12.74 5.78 -15.74
N ALA A 450 11.86 6.02 -14.76
CA ALA A 450 11.30 4.93 -13.98
C ALA A 450 10.61 3.95 -14.94
N ALA A 451 10.86 2.65 -14.78
CA ALA A 451 10.18 1.64 -15.58
C ALA A 451 8.66 1.83 -15.42
N GLU A 452 7.93 1.92 -16.53
CA GLU A 452 6.47 1.94 -16.50
C GLU A 452 5.98 0.63 -15.88
N ARG A 453 5.49 0.74 -14.65
CA ARG A 453 4.72 -0.32 -14.01
C ARG A 453 3.25 -0.01 -14.26
N PRO A 454 2.46 -0.97 -14.77
CA PRO A 454 1.06 -0.73 -15.12
C PRO A 454 0.19 -0.37 -13.90
N VAL A 455 0.65 -0.66 -12.68
CA VAL A 455 0.02 -0.26 -11.42
C VAL A 455 1.12 0.03 -10.40
N ASP A 456 1.17 1.26 -9.89
CA ASP A 456 2.13 1.70 -8.86
C ASP A 456 1.53 2.86 -8.05
N GLY A 457 1.59 2.80 -6.72
CA GLY A 457 1.15 3.88 -5.85
C GLY A 457 2.20 4.97 -5.67
N PRO A 458 1.85 6.10 -5.02
CA PRO A 458 0.51 6.57 -4.69
C PRO A 458 -0.20 7.17 -5.93
N TRP A 459 -1.53 7.16 -5.92
CA TRP A 459 -2.37 7.70 -6.99
C TRP A 459 -2.75 9.18 -6.73
N PRO A 460 -2.85 10.04 -7.76
CA PRO A 460 -2.45 9.78 -9.15
C PRO A 460 -0.93 9.66 -9.31
N ARG A 461 -0.48 8.88 -10.28
CA ARG A 461 0.94 8.74 -10.61
C ARG A 461 1.48 10.05 -11.19
N ILE A 462 2.47 10.64 -10.52
CA ILE A 462 3.15 11.86 -10.98
C ILE A 462 4.65 11.61 -11.06
N ASP A 463 5.09 11.32 -12.28
CA ASP A 463 6.49 11.03 -12.57
C ASP A 463 7.35 12.29 -12.43
N GLN A 464 8.59 12.08 -11.99
CA GLN A 464 9.56 13.15 -11.90
C GLN A 464 10.15 13.44 -13.28
N PRO A 465 10.31 14.72 -13.67
CA PRO A 465 11.12 15.09 -14.83
C PRO A 465 12.50 14.44 -14.79
N THR A 466 12.94 13.88 -15.92
CA THR A 466 14.22 13.14 -16.03
C THR A 466 15.46 14.03 -16.04
N GLU A 467 15.29 15.35 -16.11
CA GLU A 467 16.39 16.30 -16.20
C GLU A 467 16.80 16.91 -14.85
N GLY A 468 18.09 17.19 -14.74
CA GLY A 468 18.70 17.99 -13.68
C GLY A 468 19.31 17.20 -12.53
N TRP A 469 20.02 17.91 -11.67
CA TRP A 469 20.82 17.32 -10.61
C TRP A 469 19.96 16.80 -9.45
N ILE A 470 20.35 15.67 -8.85
CA ILE A 470 19.71 15.11 -7.64
C ILE A 470 20.29 15.83 -6.41
N PRO A 471 19.48 16.37 -5.49
CA PRO A 471 19.96 17.07 -4.30
C PRO A 471 20.95 16.22 -3.48
N GLY A 472 22.04 16.83 -3.03
CA GLY A 472 23.07 16.17 -2.24
C GLY A 472 23.97 15.19 -3.00
N ALA A 473 23.67 14.87 -4.27
CA ALA A 473 24.53 14.01 -5.07
C ALA A 473 25.90 14.68 -5.30
N PRO A 474 27.01 14.01 -4.99
CA PRO A 474 28.33 14.62 -5.06
C PRO A 474 28.78 14.86 -6.50
N ILE A 475 29.63 15.86 -6.71
CA ILE A 475 30.22 16.15 -8.02
C ILE A 475 31.49 15.31 -8.17
N ARG A 476 31.49 14.32 -9.08
CA ARG A 476 32.69 13.50 -9.32
C ARG A 476 33.68 14.27 -10.18
N PHE A 477 34.96 14.21 -9.81
CA PHE A 477 36.00 14.91 -10.57
C PHE A 477 36.13 14.37 -11.99
N THR A 478 35.99 13.06 -12.19
CA THR A 478 36.09 12.42 -13.51
C THR A 478 35.05 12.95 -14.48
N GLU A 479 33.81 13.15 -14.03
CA GLU A 479 32.71 13.66 -14.86
C GLU A 479 32.94 15.13 -15.25
N VAL A 480 33.55 15.93 -14.35
CA VAL A 480 33.94 17.31 -14.65
C VAL A 480 35.09 17.34 -15.65
N VAL A 481 36.08 16.45 -15.51
CA VAL A 481 37.16 16.30 -16.50
C VAL A 481 36.58 15.92 -17.86
N GLU A 482 35.67 14.95 -17.92
CA GLU A 482 34.97 14.55 -19.15
C GLU A 482 34.24 15.73 -19.81
N ALA A 483 33.52 16.54 -19.02
CA ALA A 483 32.84 17.74 -19.52
C ALA A 483 33.82 18.79 -20.08
N ILE A 484 35.02 18.91 -19.49
CA ILE A 484 36.07 19.83 -19.94
C ILE A 484 36.74 19.31 -21.23
N VAL A 485 37.16 18.04 -21.26
CA VAL A 485 37.90 17.46 -22.41
C VAL A 485 37.01 17.10 -23.59
N ALA A 486 35.69 17.21 -23.44
CA ALA A 486 34.74 17.15 -24.56
C ALA A 486 34.90 18.34 -25.53
N ASP A 487 35.63 19.39 -25.15
CA ASP A 487 36.11 20.42 -26.06
C ASP A 487 37.38 19.93 -26.78
N ILE A 488 37.32 19.85 -28.12
CA ILE A 488 38.42 19.35 -28.96
C ILE A 488 39.71 20.19 -28.84
N ALA A 489 39.61 21.45 -28.41
CA ALA A 489 40.76 22.32 -28.18
C ALA A 489 41.50 21.99 -26.87
N VAL A 490 40.88 21.26 -25.95
CA VAL A 490 41.48 20.84 -24.67
C VAL A 490 42.13 19.47 -24.82
N ARG A 491 43.44 19.40 -24.61
CA ARG A 491 44.24 18.17 -24.62
C ARG A 491 44.33 17.48 -23.26
N GLY A 492 44.03 18.20 -22.18
CA GLY A 492 44.09 17.67 -20.82
C GLY A 492 43.84 18.75 -19.76
N VAL A 493 43.75 18.31 -18.50
CA VAL A 493 43.52 19.18 -17.34
C VAL A 493 44.53 18.83 -16.25
N GLU A 494 45.20 19.83 -15.71
CA GLU A 494 46.13 19.71 -14.57
C GLU A 494 45.58 20.41 -13.33
N ASP A 495 45.94 19.88 -12.16
CA ASP A 495 45.63 20.48 -10.84
C ASP A 495 44.15 20.85 -10.66
N LEU A 496 43.22 20.01 -11.16
CA LEU A 496 41.79 20.24 -10.98
C LEU A 496 41.43 20.17 -9.49
N ARG A 497 40.78 21.24 -9.01
CA ARG A 497 40.33 21.41 -7.63
C ARG A 497 38.95 22.05 -7.64
N MET A 498 38.11 21.64 -6.69
CA MET A 498 36.76 22.19 -6.55
C MET A 498 36.49 22.60 -5.10
N LYS A 499 35.61 23.57 -4.90
CA LYS A 499 35.02 23.86 -3.58
C LYS A 499 33.64 24.47 -3.70
N VAL A 500 32.86 24.38 -2.64
CA VAL A 500 31.67 25.23 -2.46
C VAL A 500 32.13 26.63 -2.03
N GLU A 501 31.56 27.67 -2.61
CA GLU A 501 31.80 29.06 -2.24
C GLU A 501 31.49 29.29 -0.75
N GLY A 502 32.37 29.97 -0.02
CA GLY A 502 32.29 30.12 1.44
C GLY A 502 32.77 28.91 2.25
N GLY A 503 33.04 27.76 1.61
CA GLY A 503 33.62 26.58 2.25
C GLY A 503 35.11 26.72 2.58
N PRO A 504 35.63 25.91 3.52
CA PRO A 504 36.94 26.11 4.13
C PRO A 504 38.10 25.90 3.14
N GLU A 505 38.09 24.84 2.33
CA GLU A 505 39.22 24.52 1.42
C GLU A 505 38.80 23.93 0.06
N PHE A 506 39.73 24.00 -0.90
CA PHE A 506 39.64 23.33 -2.19
C PHE A 506 39.98 21.84 -2.04
N VAL A 507 39.05 20.97 -2.40
CA VAL A 507 39.32 19.53 -2.53
C VAL A 507 40.00 19.25 -3.87
N THR A 508 40.83 18.21 -3.90
CA THR A 508 41.62 17.79 -5.07
C THR A 508 41.05 16.52 -5.70
N LEU A 509 41.51 16.18 -6.90
CA LEU A 509 41.25 14.90 -7.57
C LEU A 509 41.40 13.66 -6.66
N ALA A 510 42.33 13.67 -5.71
CA ALA A 510 42.55 12.56 -4.77
C ALA A 510 41.34 12.26 -3.87
N HIS A 511 40.44 13.22 -3.68
CA HIS A 511 39.21 13.05 -2.89
C HIS A 511 38.10 12.36 -3.70
N GLY A 512 38.27 12.20 -5.02
CA GLY A 512 37.32 11.55 -5.93
C GLY A 512 36.06 12.38 -6.24
N SER A 513 35.51 13.11 -5.27
CA SER A 513 34.32 13.94 -5.44
C SER A 513 34.24 15.14 -4.49
N LEU A 514 33.41 16.13 -4.83
CA LEU A 514 33.02 17.24 -3.96
C LEU A 514 31.61 16.93 -3.37
N PRO A 515 31.47 16.79 -2.04
CA PRO A 515 30.16 16.61 -1.42
C PRO A 515 29.31 17.89 -1.48
N LEU A 516 27.99 17.71 -1.60
CA LEU A 516 26.99 18.79 -1.54
C LEU A 516 26.07 18.58 -0.33
N ALA A 517 25.42 19.64 0.12
CA ALA A 517 24.40 19.56 1.16
C ALA A 517 23.17 18.77 0.65
N GLY A 518 22.46 18.08 1.54
CA GLY A 518 21.35 17.18 1.17
C GLY A 518 20.19 17.84 0.41
N ASN A 519 19.97 19.14 0.57
CA ASN A 519 18.98 19.93 -0.20
C ASN A 519 19.58 20.72 -1.36
N ALA A 520 20.85 20.54 -1.69
CA ALA A 520 21.55 21.43 -2.62
C ALA A 520 21.88 20.77 -3.95
N VAL A 521 21.81 21.57 -5.01
CA VAL A 521 22.31 21.24 -6.35
C VAL A 521 23.46 22.18 -6.73
N PRO A 522 24.39 21.73 -7.58
CA PRO A 522 25.54 22.54 -7.94
C PRO A 522 25.16 23.63 -8.95
N LYS A 523 25.78 24.79 -8.79
CA LYS A 523 25.78 25.86 -9.77
C LYS A 523 27.20 26.38 -9.91
N LEU A 524 27.67 26.59 -11.14
CA LEU A 524 29.01 27.14 -11.33
C LEU A 524 29.05 28.57 -10.77
N ALA A 525 30.04 28.86 -9.91
CA ALA A 525 30.23 30.20 -9.36
C ALA A 525 30.75 31.17 -10.43
N ASP A 526 30.40 32.45 -10.34
CA ASP A 526 30.75 33.52 -11.30
C ASP A 526 32.23 33.97 -11.24
N ALA A 527 33.14 33.12 -10.74
CA ALA A 527 34.56 33.43 -10.62
C ALA A 527 35.41 32.64 -11.62
N ASP A 528 36.32 33.33 -12.32
CA ASP A 528 37.25 32.73 -13.28
C ASP A 528 38.51 32.19 -12.61
N CYS A 529 38.47 30.90 -12.26
CA CYS A 529 39.58 30.19 -11.60
C CYS A 529 40.35 29.23 -12.52
N LEU A 530 39.99 29.16 -13.80
CA LEU A 530 40.66 28.33 -14.80
C LEU A 530 41.82 29.08 -15.45
N ARG A 531 42.95 28.39 -15.62
CA ARG A 531 44.15 28.89 -16.32
C ARG A 531 44.36 28.12 -17.61
N VAL A 532 45.06 28.71 -18.57
CA VAL A 532 45.39 28.05 -19.84
C VAL A 532 46.90 27.92 -19.97
N ARG A 533 47.38 26.71 -20.24
CA ARG A 533 48.78 26.40 -20.51
C ARG A 533 48.89 25.76 -21.90
N PHE A 534 49.80 26.29 -22.72
CA PHE A 534 50.05 25.75 -24.05
C PHE A 534 51.00 24.54 -23.96
N ALA A 535 50.58 23.42 -24.53
CA ALA A 535 51.46 22.27 -24.74
C ALA A 535 52.36 22.56 -25.94
N LEU A 536 53.62 22.87 -25.67
CA LEU A 536 54.66 22.86 -26.69
C LEU A 536 54.97 21.39 -26.99
N VAL A 537 54.24 20.79 -27.93
CA VAL A 537 54.64 19.50 -28.49
C VAL A 537 55.83 19.77 -29.39
N THR A 538 57.03 19.70 -28.83
CA THR A 538 58.21 19.36 -29.63
C THR A 538 58.01 17.90 -30.02
N GLY A 539 57.44 17.65 -31.20
CA GLY A 539 57.58 16.33 -31.80
C GLY A 539 59.07 16.00 -31.90
N CYS A 540 59.47 14.76 -31.65
CA CYS A 540 60.68 14.28 -32.28
C CYS A 540 60.48 14.44 -33.78
N ALA A 541 61.11 15.46 -34.36
CA ALA A 541 61.44 15.41 -35.76
C ALA A 541 62.53 14.33 -35.90
N ASP A 542 62.20 13.29 -36.67
CA ASP A 542 63.06 12.21 -37.18
C ASP A 542 63.56 11.13 -36.21
N ALA A 543 62.99 9.93 -36.39
CA ALA A 543 63.74 8.68 -36.57
C ALA A 543 63.02 7.80 -37.59
#